data_AF-A0A366LE44-F1
#
_entry.id   AF-A0A366LE44-F1
#
_cell.length_a   1.000
_cell.length_b   1.000
_cell.length_c   1.000
_cell.angle_alpha   90.00
_cell.angle_beta   90.00
_cell.angle_gamma   90.00
#
_symmetry.space_group_name_H-M   'P 1'
#
loop_
_entity.id
_entity.type
_entity.pdbx_description
1 polymer ?
#
loop_
_entity_poly.entity_id
_entity_poly.type
_entity_poly.pdbx_seq_one_letter_code
_entity_poly.pdbx_strand_id
1 'polypeptide(L)'
;MVEITSLGNLHSPATEAEVRQLEERLVAKLPPSYRQFLLFTNGWGSDDDCCLLRAEEAGWLRDVDPSIAESWSAPKREDSWSVPDELYFVYGLEQDSIHYRGEYVPDTLLVGYWDDGVALLNPHVRIDKGEWEAWYLAPGLPGANRYRSFWDLAMDEPRMRYPR
;
A
#
# COMPACT_ATOMS: atom_id res chain seq x y z
N MET A 1 25.78 -9.18 -19.36
CA MET A 1 25.48 -7.75 -19.30
C MET A 1 24.10 -7.64 -18.71
N VAL A 2 23.97 -7.10 -17.50
CA VAL A 2 22.66 -6.83 -16.90
C VAL A 2 22.10 -5.65 -17.69
N GLU A 3 21.06 -5.87 -18.48
CA GLU A 3 20.26 -4.78 -19.00
C GLU A 3 19.70 -4.03 -17.79
N ILE A 4 20.19 -2.82 -17.56
CA ILE A 4 19.48 -1.84 -16.76
C ILE A 4 18.26 -1.51 -17.61
N THR A 5 17.15 -2.23 -17.40
CA THR A 5 15.88 -1.88 -18.00
C THR A 5 15.56 -0.46 -17.56
N SER A 6 15.59 0.43 -18.54
CA SER A 6 14.99 1.75 -18.50
C SER A 6 13.63 1.68 -17.80
N LEU A 7 13.21 2.76 -17.14
CA LEU A 7 11.90 2.99 -16.50
C LEU A 7 10.71 2.79 -17.48
N GLY A 8 10.57 1.60 -18.06
CA GLY A 8 9.92 1.37 -19.36
C GLY A 8 8.41 1.32 -19.33
N ASN A 9 7.81 1.22 -18.14
CA ASN A 9 6.37 1.06 -17.96
C ASN A 9 5.76 2.17 -17.09
N LEU A 10 6.39 3.35 -17.04
CA LEU A 10 5.78 4.50 -16.38
C LEU A 10 4.63 5.04 -17.24
N HIS A 11 3.48 5.26 -16.62
CA HIS A 11 2.37 5.97 -17.27
C HIS A 11 2.66 7.47 -17.33
N SER A 12 1.87 8.20 -18.13
CA SER A 12 1.97 9.66 -18.13
C SER A 12 1.66 10.20 -16.72
N PRO A 13 2.30 11.29 -16.27
CA PRO A 13 2.03 11.88 -14.97
C PRO A 13 0.56 12.26 -14.81
N ALA A 14 -0.01 12.08 -13.63
CA ALA A 14 -1.34 12.56 -13.31
C ALA A 14 -1.31 14.09 -13.24
N THR A 15 -2.40 14.71 -13.65
CA THR A 15 -2.64 16.13 -13.44
C THR A 15 -3.07 16.40 -12.00
N GLU A 16 -2.87 17.63 -11.55
CA GLU A 16 -3.39 18.10 -10.26
C GLU A 16 -4.91 17.91 -10.13
N ALA A 17 -5.65 17.95 -11.24
CA ALA A 17 -7.09 17.74 -11.26
C ALA A 17 -7.47 16.27 -11.02
N GLU A 18 -6.77 15.32 -11.67
CA GLU A 18 -7.00 13.88 -11.47
C GLU A 18 -6.65 13.46 -10.03
N VAL A 19 -5.54 13.97 -9.48
CA VAL A 19 -5.16 13.72 -8.10
C VAL A 19 -6.18 14.30 -7.11
N ARG A 20 -6.70 15.51 -7.37
CA ARG A 20 -7.78 16.10 -6.56
C ARG A 20 -9.07 15.29 -6.65
N GLN A 21 -9.42 14.78 -7.82
CA GLN A 21 -10.60 13.94 -8.01
C GLN A 21 -10.49 12.65 -7.19
N LEU A 22 -9.30 12.04 -7.11
CA LEU A 22 -9.06 10.91 -6.21
C LEU A 22 -9.25 11.31 -4.75
N GLU A 23 -8.66 12.42 -4.29
CA GLU A 23 -8.86 12.93 -2.92
C GLU A 23 -10.34 13.19 -2.59
N GLU A 24 -11.09 13.73 -3.53
CA GLU A 24 -12.53 13.97 -3.41
C GLU A 24 -13.33 12.66 -3.32
N ARG A 25 -13.01 11.68 -4.16
CA ARG A 25 -13.63 10.35 -4.13
C ARG A 25 -13.35 9.61 -2.82
N LEU A 26 -12.16 9.76 -2.26
CA LEU A 26 -11.77 9.17 -0.99
C LEU A 26 -12.26 9.97 0.23
N VAL A 27 -12.67 11.22 0.04
CA VAL A 27 -12.95 12.19 1.13
C VAL A 27 -11.73 12.31 2.07
N ALA A 28 -10.53 12.27 1.50
CA ALA A 28 -9.27 12.28 2.23
C ALA A 28 -8.15 12.96 1.43
N LYS A 29 -7.19 13.57 2.15
CA LYS A 29 -5.95 14.04 1.52
C LYS A 29 -4.97 12.88 1.41
N LEU A 30 -4.41 12.69 0.22
CA LEU A 30 -3.44 11.62 -0.02
C LEU A 30 -2.16 11.88 0.78
N PRO A 31 -1.45 10.82 1.20
CA PRO A 31 -0.16 10.99 1.83
C PRO A 31 0.84 11.63 0.84
N PRO A 32 1.70 12.56 1.30
CA PRO A 32 2.52 13.37 0.41
C PRO A 32 3.35 12.57 -0.61
N SER A 33 3.98 11.47 -0.19
CA SER A 33 4.81 10.64 -1.05
C SER A 33 4.03 9.95 -2.17
N TYR A 34 2.83 9.42 -1.89
CA TYR A 34 1.96 8.84 -2.91
C TYR A 34 1.39 9.89 -3.86
N ARG A 35 1.02 11.06 -3.33
CA ARG A 35 0.59 12.20 -4.15
C ARG A 35 1.70 12.61 -5.14
N GLN A 36 2.93 12.74 -4.66
CA GLN A 36 4.09 13.07 -5.48
C GLN A 36 4.37 12.01 -6.54
N PHE A 37 4.23 10.74 -6.19
CA PHE A 37 4.34 9.64 -7.14
C PHE A 37 3.34 9.79 -8.29
N LEU A 38 2.04 9.97 -8.01
CA LEU A 38 1.02 10.14 -9.05
C LEU A 38 1.31 11.35 -9.97
N LEU A 39 1.75 12.48 -9.39
CA LEU A 39 2.13 13.68 -10.16
C LEU A 39 3.43 13.52 -10.95
N PHE A 40 4.24 12.51 -10.64
CA PHE A 40 5.44 12.16 -11.39
C PHE A 40 5.15 11.09 -12.46
N THR A 41 4.28 10.13 -12.15
CA THR A 41 3.84 9.02 -13.01
C THR A 41 2.49 8.53 -12.48
N ASN A 42 1.45 8.55 -13.30
CA ASN A 42 0.12 8.07 -12.87
C ASN A 42 0.12 6.54 -12.85
N GLY A 43 0.81 5.91 -11.91
CA GLY A 43 1.00 4.46 -11.88
C GLY A 43 2.21 3.98 -12.68
N TRP A 44 2.43 2.66 -12.62
CA TRP A 44 3.53 1.96 -13.29
C TRP A 44 3.15 0.51 -13.57
N GLY A 45 3.73 -0.08 -14.61
CA GLY A 45 3.52 -1.48 -14.97
C GLY A 45 2.31 -1.69 -15.89
N SER A 46 2.26 -2.87 -16.50
CA SER A 46 1.18 -3.30 -17.39
C SER A 46 0.85 -4.75 -17.06
N ASP A 47 -0.13 -4.98 -16.17
CA ASP A 47 -0.80 -6.25 -15.77
C ASP A 47 0.02 -7.53 -15.54
N ASP A 48 1.31 -7.54 -15.83
CA ASP A 48 2.21 -8.68 -15.80
C ASP A 48 3.15 -8.50 -14.59
N ASP A 49 2.81 -9.22 -13.53
CA ASP A 49 3.53 -9.45 -12.26
C ASP A 49 3.58 -8.28 -11.25
N CYS A 50 3.86 -7.04 -11.63
CA CYS A 50 3.86 -5.92 -10.67
C CYS A 50 3.31 -4.64 -11.29
N CYS A 51 2.39 -3.96 -10.60
CA CYS A 51 1.90 -2.65 -10.98
C CYS A 51 1.62 -1.73 -9.79
N LEU A 52 1.69 -0.42 -10.05
CA LEU A 52 1.11 0.61 -9.21
C LEU A 52 -0.06 1.22 -9.97
N LEU A 53 -1.22 1.25 -9.32
CA LEU A 53 -2.48 1.66 -9.91
C LEU A 53 -2.48 3.15 -10.27
N ARG A 54 -3.22 3.47 -11.32
CA ARG A 54 -3.51 4.86 -11.69
C ARG A 54 -4.48 5.47 -10.68
N ALA A 55 -4.53 6.80 -10.63
CA ALA A 55 -5.37 7.55 -9.70
C ALA A 55 -6.88 7.21 -9.83
N GLU A 56 -7.33 6.88 -11.04
CA GLU A 56 -8.70 6.46 -11.33
C GLU A 56 -9.02 5.03 -10.86
N GLU A 57 -8.01 4.17 -10.71
CA GLU A 57 -8.14 2.76 -10.32
C GLU A 57 -7.96 2.57 -8.81
N ALA A 58 -7.13 3.40 -8.17
CA ALA A 58 -6.92 3.36 -6.72
C ALA A 58 -8.25 3.59 -5.97
N GLY A 59 -8.50 2.84 -4.90
CA GLY A 59 -9.74 2.91 -4.14
C GLY A 59 -9.67 2.14 -2.83
N TRP A 60 -10.65 2.36 -1.95
CA TRP A 60 -10.71 1.64 -0.68
C TRP A 60 -10.82 0.14 -0.93
N LEU A 61 -10.02 -0.65 -0.22
CA LEU A 61 -9.88 -2.09 -0.48
C LEU A 61 -11.22 -2.82 -0.39
N ARG A 62 -12.06 -2.48 0.60
CA ARG A 62 -13.42 -3.03 0.73
C ARG A 62 -14.33 -2.81 -0.49
N ASP A 63 -14.08 -1.76 -1.26
CA ASP A 63 -14.90 -1.36 -2.41
C ASP A 63 -14.34 -1.93 -3.72
N VAL A 64 -13.01 -2.01 -3.85
CA VAL A 64 -12.33 -2.46 -5.09
C VAL A 64 -11.99 -3.95 -5.10
N ASP A 65 -11.67 -4.53 -3.94
CA ASP A 65 -11.39 -5.97 -3.77
C ASP A 65 -11.91 -6.47 -2.40
N PRO A 66 -13.24 -6.67 -2.27
CA PRO A 66 -13.84 -7.12 -1.02
C PRO A 66 -13.36 -8.53 -0.61
N SER A 67 -12.93 -9.37 -1.56
CA SER A 67 -12.44 -10.71 -1.26
C SER A 67 -11.12 -10.67 -0.50
N ILE A 68 -10.18 -9.83 -0.93
CA ILE A 68 -8.94 -9.59 -0.19
C ILE A 68 -9.27 -8.93 1.16
N ALA A 69 -10.15 -7.91 1.17
CA ALA A 69 -10.51 -7.24 2.41
C ALA A 69 -11.06 -8.22 3.47
N GLU A 70 -11.98 -9.11 3.09
CA GLU A 70 -12.56 -10.11 3.99
C GLU A 70 -11.55 -11.15 4.45
N SER A 71 -10.69 -11.64 3.55
CA SER A 71 -9.72 -12.70 3.85
C SER A 71 -8.65 -12.27 4.86
N TRP A 72 -8.24 -11.00 4.79
CA TRP A 72 -7.20 -10.43 5.64
C TRP A 72 -7.74 -9.66 6.85
N SER A 73 -9.07 -9.49 6.95
CA SER A 73 -9.67 -8.87 8.13
C SER A 73 -9.55 -9.77 9.35
N ALA A 74 -9.27 -9.17 10.50
CA ALA A 74 -9.32 -9.89 11.77
C ALA A 74 -10.73 -10.46 12.01
N PRO A 75 -10.87 -11.66 12.59
CA PRO A 75 -12.17 -12.23 12.88
C PRO A 75 -12.99 -11.30 13.78
N LYS A 76 -14.23 -11.01 13.38
CA LYS A 76 -15.21 -10.15 14.08
C LYS A 76 -15.74 -10.77 15.38
N ARG A 77 -14.88 -11.33 16.24
CA ARG A 77 -15.30 -11.75 17.57
C ARG A 77 -15.47 -10.51 18.46
N GLU A 78 -16.46 -10.52 19.34
CA GLU A 78 -16.73 -9.42 20.29
C GLU A 78 -15.52 -9.09 21.19
N ASP A 79 -14.56 -10.02 21.31
CA ASP A 79 -13.26 -9.84 21.98
C ASP A 79 -12.09 -9.78 20.97
N SER A 80 -12.22 -9.03 19.88
CA SER A 80 -11.09 -8.81 18.95
C SER A 80 -10.02 -7.98 19.67
N TRP A 81 -9.05 -8.65 20.28
CA TRP A 81 -7.84 -8.03 20.79
C TRP A 81 -7.09 -7.38 19.63
N SER A 82 -7.18 -6.06 19.54
CA SER A 82 -6.35 -5.28 18.62
C SER A 82 -4.89 -5.43 19.05
N VAL A 83 -3.98 -5.50 18.07
CA VAL A 83 -2.55 -5.61 18.37
C VAL A 83 -2.10 -4.37 19.16
N PRO A 84 -1.50 -4.52 20.35
CA PRO A 84 -1.04 -3.40 21.17
C PRO A 84 0.00 -2.54 20.46
N ASP A 85 0.01 -1.25 20.75
CA ASP A 85 0.94 -0.27 20.18
C ASP A 85 2.42 -0.71 20.26
N GLU A 86 2.81 -1.35 21.37
CA GLU A 86 4.18 -1.84 21.62
C GLU A 86 4.64 -2.91 20.62
N LEU A 87 3.71 -3.70 20.09
CA LEU A 87 3.97 -4.70 19.04
C LEU A 87 3.69 -4.14 17.65
N TYR A 88 2.74 -3.19 17.55
CA TYR A 88 2.29 -2.65 16.29
C TYR A 88 3.28 -1.64 15.70
N PHE A 89 3.79 -0.68 16.49
CA PHE A 89 4.64 0.41 15.98
C PHE A 89 6.13 0.04 15.83
N VAL A 90 6.44 -1.25 15.72
CA VAL A 90 7.78 -1.74 15.37
C VAL A 90 7.88 -1.83 13.84
N TYR A 91 8.85 -1.12 13.26
CA TYR A 91 9.07 -1.03 11.81
C TYR A 91 10.48 -1.49 11.44
N GLY A 92 10.71 -1.81 10.17
CA GLY A 92 12.02 -2.23 9.65
C GLY A 92 12.28 -3.71 9.89
N LEU A 93 13.53 -4.09 10.14
CA LEU A 93 13.95 -5.50 10.24
C LEU A 93 13.46 -6.20 11.52
N GLU A 94 13.09 -5.45 12.55
CA GLU A 94 12.63 -5.98 13.84
C GLU A 94 11.12 -6.21 13.89
N GLN A 95 10.39 -5.78 12.86
CA GLN A 95 8.94 -5.99 12.81
C GLN A 95 8.61 -7.47 12.61
N ASP A 96 7.54 -7.91 13.25
CA ASP A 96 6.88 -9.17 12.90
C ASP A 96 5.59 -8.85 12.14
N SER A 97 5.43 -9.43 10.95
CA SER A 97 4.27 -9.16 10.08
C SER A 97 2.96 -9.66 10.67
N ILE A 98 3.00 -10.61 11.61
CA ILE A 98 1.80 -11.07 12.32
C ILE A 98 1.15 -9.95 13.17
N HIS A 99 1.92 -8.92 13.54
CA HIS A 99 1.47 -7.84 14.41
C HIS A 99 0.72 -6.71 13.69
N TYR A 100 0.02 -7.01 12.60
CA TYR A 100 -0.86 -6.06 11.91
C TYR A 100 -2.27 -6.04 12.51
N ARG A 101 -3.00 -4.93 12.30
CA ARG A 101 -4.36 -4.73 12.79
C ARG A 101 -5.35 -5.05 11.69
N GLY A 102 -5.80 -6.30 11.63
CA GLY A 102 -6.71 -6.77 10.58
C GLY A 102 -8.00 -5.96 10.48
N GLU A 103 -8.45 -5.31 11.55
CA GLU A 103 -9.60 -4.41 11.55
C GLU A 103 -9.41 -3.15 10.67
N TYR A 104 -8.17 -2.78 10.32
CA TYR A 104 -7.89 -1.65 9.42
C TYR A 104 -7.93 -2.04 7.94
N VAL A 105 -7.80 -3.33 7.62
CA VAL A 105 -7.67 -3.83 6.24
C VAL A 105 -8.76 -3.28 5.29
N PRO A 106 -10.07 -3.34 5.63
CA PRO A 106 -11.12 -2.86 4.73
C PRO A 106 -11.01 -1.38 4.36
N ASP A 107 -10.39 -0.58 5.24
CA ASP A 107 -10.27 0.87 5.10
C ASP A 107 -8.92 1.31 4.50
N THR A 108 -8.07 0.36 4.12
CA THR A 108 -6.83 0.69 3.41
C THR A 108 -7.12 1.08 1.96
N LEU A 109 -6.30 1.99 1.42
CA LEU A 109 -6.34 2.37 0.01
C LEU A 109 -5.46 1.40 -0.79
N LEU A 110 -6.05 0.68 -1.74
CA LEU A 110 -5.30 -0.14 -2.69
C LEU A 110 -4.58 0.75 -3.70
N VAL A 111 -3.26 0.59 -3.81
CA VAL A 111 -2.42 1.41 -4.70
C VAL A 111 -1.56 0.58 -5.66
N GLY A 112 -1.56 -0.74 -5.55
CA GLY A 112 -0.80 -1.61 -6.44
C GLY A 112 -0.91 -3.08 -6.12
N TYR A 113 -0.42 -3.89 -7.05
CA TYR A 113 -0.27 -5.34 -6.93
C TYR A 113 1.21 -5.67 -7.18
N TRP A 114 1.82 -6.46 -6.32
CA TRP A 114 3.20 -6.92 -6.49
C TRP A 114 3.26 -8.42 -6.32
N ASP A 115 3.59 -9.13 -7.38
CA ASP A 115 3.56 -10.59 -7.47
C ASP A 115 2.21 -11.17 -6.99
N ASP A 116 2.20 -11.89 -5.87
CA ASP A 116 1.02 -12.48 -5.26
C ASP A 116 0.34 -11.59 -4.20
N GLY A 117 0.88 -10.38 -3.98
CA GLY A 117 0.46 -9.46 -2.93
C GLY A 117 -0.11 -8.13 -3.40
N VAL A 118 -0.51 -7.31 -2.42
CA VAL A 118 -1.08 -5.97 -2.61
C VAL A 118 -0.31 -4.92 -1.83
N ALA A 119 -0.12 -3.76 -2.47
CA ALA A 119 0.40 -2.55 -1.86
C ALA A 119 -0.76 -1.67 -1.41
N LEU A 120 -0.79 -1.34 -0.12
CA LEU A 120 -1.91 -0.65 0.54
C LEU A 120 -1.43 0.57 1.32
N LEU A 121 -2.26 1.60 1.45
CA LEU A 121 -2.02 2.76 2.33
C LEU A 121 -3.09 2.81 3.43
N ASN A 122 -2.66 2.82 4.69
CA ASN A 122 -3.51 2.77 5.87
C ASN A 122 -3.78 4.18 6.43
N PRO A 123 -4.99 4.74 6.26
CA PRO A 123 -5.32 6.09 6.73
C PRO A 123 -5.48 6.20 8.25
N HIS A 124 -5.62 5.07 8.96
CA HIS A 124 -5.79 5.02 10.42
C HIS A 124 -4.51 5.34 11.16
N VAL A 125 -3.35 5.11 10.53
CA VAL A 125 -2.04 5.39 11.09
C VAL A 125 -1.37 6.46 10.26
N ARG A 126 -1.35 7.68 10.80
CA ARG A 126 -0.71 8.84 10.18
C ARG A 126 0.61 9.13 10.85
N ILE A 127 1.65 9.16 10.04
CA ILE A 127 3.04 9.41 10.44
C ILE A 127 3.39 10.84 10.02
N ASP A 128 4.58 11.31 10.42
CA ASP A 128 5.08 12.66 10.24
C ASP A 128 4.62 13.34 8.94
N LYS A 129 4.14 14.57 9.08
CA LYS A 129 3.68 15.45 7.98
C LYS A 129 2.51 14.89 7.15
N GLY A 130 1.78 13.90 7.67
CA GLY A 130 0.56 13.38 7.04
C GLY A 130 0.82 12.20 6.10
N GLU A 131 2.00 11.58 6.15
CA GLU A 131 2.20 10.26 5.54
C GLU A 131 1.25 9.26 6.18
N TRP A 132 0.78 8.33 5.37
CA TRP A 132 0.02 7.18 5.84
C TRP A 132 1.00 6.01 5.93
N GLU A 133 0.81 5.18 6.93
CA GLU A 133 1.49 3.90 6.96
C GLU A 133 1.17 3.10 5.69
N ALA A 134 2.17 2.46 5.11
CA ALA A 134 2.02 1.67 3.90
C ALA A 134 2.27 0.20 4.21
N TRP A 135 1.48 -0.69 3.61
CA TRP A 135 1.52 -2.12 3.87
C TRP A 135 1.79 -2.88 2.58
N TYR A 136 2.55 -3.96 2.71
CA TYR A 136 2.55 -5.07 1.76
C TYR A 136 1.89 -6.28 2.41
N LEU A 137 0.77 -6.72 1.84
CA LEU A 137 0.06 -7.94 2.23
C LEU A 137 0.24 -8.98 1.13
N ALA A 138 0.71 -10.17 1.48
CA ALA A 138 0.91 -11.26 0.52
C ALA A 138 0.67 -12.61 1.18
N PRO A 139 0.15 -13.62 0.45
CA PRO A 139 -0.06 -14.98 0.97
C PRO A 139 1.19 -15.61 1.62
N GLY A 140 2.39 -15.23 1.17
CA GLY A 140 3.66 -15.67 1.76
C GLY A 140 3.98 -15.09 3.14
N LEU A 141 3.20 -14.12 3.63
CA LEU A 141 3.37 -13.48 4.94
C LEU A 141 2.28 -13.91 5.92
N PRO A 142 2.57 -14.09 7.22
CA PRO A 142 1.55 -14.32 8.24
C PRO A 142 0.66 -13.08 8.51
N GLY A 143 1.02 -11.93 7.94
CA GLY A 143 0.29 -10.67 8.06
C GLY A 143 0.86 -9.58 7.15
N ALA A 144 0.98 -8.34 7.63
CA ALA A 144 1.45 -7.20 6.85
C ALA A 144 2.90 -6.81 7.17
N ASN A 145 3.73 -6.67 6.14
CA ASN A 145 4.94 -5.87 6.25
C ASN A 145 4.55 -4.39 6.17
N ARG A 146 4.95 -3.61 7.17
CA ARG A 146 4.53 -2.22 7.35
C ARG A 146 5.70 -1.27 7.21
N TYR A 147 5.38 -0.11 6.65
CA TYR A 147 6.31 0.94 6.27
C TYR A 147 5.76 2.29 6.70
N ARG A 148 6.66 3.23 6.97
CA ARG A 148 6.26 4.54 7.51
C ARG A 148 5.65 5.48 6.46
N SER A 149 5.75 5.13 5.18
CA SER A 149 5.25 5.90 4.05
C SER A 149 5.15 5.03 2.81
N PHE A 150 4.41 5.51 1.80
CA PHE A 150 4.43 4.90 0.47
C PHE A 150 5.85 4.87 -0.12
N TRP A 151 6.64 5.93 0.11
CA TRP A 151 8.02 5.98 -0.35
C TRP A 151 8.89 4.86 0.22
N ASP A 152 8.80 4.60 1.53
CA ASP A 152 9.58 3.54 2.18
C ASP A 152 9.20 2.16 1.63
N LEU A 153 7.91 1.93 1.39
CA LEU A 153 7.39 0.72 0.76
C LEU A 153 7.92 0.57 -0.68
N ALA A 154 7.79 1.62 -1.50
CA ALA A 154 8.24 1.60 -2.91
C ALA A 154 9.76 1.41 -3.05
N MET A 155 10.56 1.93 -2.11
CA MET A 155 12.01 1.74 -2.08
C MET A 155 12.44 0.34 -1.65
N ASP A 156 11.55 -0.42 -1.00
CA ASP A 156 11.79 -1.79 -0.56
C ASP A 156 11.39 -2.85 -1.60
N GLU A 157 10.54 -2.50 -2.58
CA GLU A 157 10.10 -3.41 -3.66
C GLU A 157 11.27 -4.14 -4.35
N PRO A 158 12.40 -3.50 -4.70
CA PRO A 158 13.51 -4.21 -5.34
C PRO A 158 14.13 -5.29 -4.44
N ARG A 159 14.06 -5.13 -3.11
CA ARG A 159 14.50 -6.17 -2.17
C ARG A 159 13.53 -7.33 -2.10
N MET A 160 12.23 -7.07 -2.22
CA MET A 160 11.20 -8.12 -2.26
C MET A 160 11.31 -8.94 -3.54
N ARG A 161 11.53 -8.28 -4.69
CA ARG A 161 11.62 -8.94 -6.00
C ARG A 161 12.90 -9.75 -6.21
N TYR A 162 14.00 -9.33 -5.57
CA TYR A 162 15.31 -9.99 -5.68
C TYR A 162 15.92 -10.25 -4.31
N PRO A 163 15.40 -11.24 -3.56
CA PRO A 163 16.00 -11.65 -2.29
C PRO A 163 17.43 -12.15 -2.55
N ARG A 164 18.39 -11.64 -1.76
CA ARG A 164 19.80 -12.06 -1.82
C ARG A 164 20.04 -13.39 -1.13
#